data_AF-A0A9W7YW16-F1
#
_entry.id   AF-A0A9W7YW16-F1
#
_cell.length_a   1.000
_cell.length_b   1.000
_cell.length_c   1.000
_cell.angle_alpha   90.00
_cell.angle_beta   90.00
_cell.angle_gamma   90.00
#
_symmetry.space_group_name_H-M   'P 1'
#
loop_
_entity.id
_entity.type
_entity.pdbx_description
1 polymer ?
#
loop_
_entity_poly.entity_id
_entity_poly.type
_entity_poly.pdbx_seq_one_letter_code
_entity_poly.pdbx_strand_id
1 'polypeptide(L)'
;MASFYFSISLTENLWMLIDGAIATGMMLTISLSGPAERLAPSRPTSRILGPQMLASVGGIVLMNWLFSAMSYVWLFRQDWFRCNEHSAAESEATKWWLQGDNYESSIMSFVSTFQFINNGFVVNYGYLHRAKWYKNYALLTVWAFLMAFVSYMLLADPNQVGCAFRLNCGTSSALEGLGYGTPTWKIEPYNSPLGHNVIPQASRYKLWGYCLGNMAATNLWQIFVINGPVRRLLQKKKPLRRLKVKL
;
A
#
# COMPACT_ATOMS: atom_id res chain seq x y z
N MET A 1 -8.85 11.02 6.39
CA MET A 1 -10.15 11.73 6.45
C MET A 1 -11.32 10.75 6.40
N ALA A 2 -11.42 9.88 5.38
CA ALA A 2 -12.45 8.82 5.37
C ALA A 2 -12.36 7.90 6.61
N SER A 3 -11.14 7.53 7.02
CA SER A 3 -10.91 6.67 8.19
C SER A 3 -11.44 7.25 9.51
N PHE A 4 -11.36 8.58 9.68
CA PHE A 4 -11.90 9.25 10.87
C PHE A 4 -13.41 9.41 10.82
N TYR A 5 -13.99 9.57 9.63
CA TYR A 5 -15.44 9.67 9.47
C TYR A 5 -16.13 8.34 9.73
N PHE A 6 -15.57 7.25 9.19
CA PHE A 6 -16.08 5.89 9.39
C PHE A 6 -15.59 5.24 10.67
N SER A 7 -14.73 5.91 11.45
CA SER A 7 -14.14 5.32 12.63
C SER A 7 -13.52 3.95 12.32
N ILE A 8 -12.56 3.94 11.39
CA ILE A 8 -11.81 2.75 10.96
C ILE A 8 -10.31 3.05 10.99
N SER A 9 -9.49 2.05 11.30
CA SER A 9 -8.02 2.19 11.33
C SER A 9 -7.35 0.94 10.77
N LEU A 10 -6.10 1.04 10.36
CA LEU A 10 -5.29 -0.16 10.15
C LEU A 10 -5.04 -0.85 11.49
N THR A 11 -4.88 -2.17 11.46
CA THR A 11 -4.55 -2.96 12.65
C THR A 11 -3.17 -2.58 13.18
N GLU A 12 -2.98 -2.66 14.50
CA GLU A 12 -1.73 -2.25 15.17
C GLU A 12 -0.50 -2.98 14.60
N ASN A 13 -0.59 -4.30 14.47
CA ASN A 13 0.49 -5.13 13.93
C ASN A 13 0.85 -4.75 12.49
N LEU A 14 -0.13 -4.28 11.72
CA LEU A 14 0.11 -3.82 10.36
C LEU A 14 0.79 -2.45 10.32
N TRP A 15 0.45 -1.53 11.22
CA TRP A 15 1.19 -0.28 11.38
C TRP A 15 2.67 -0.54 11.69
N MET A 16 2.94 -1.48 12.60
CA MET A 16 4.31 -1.88 12.91
C MET A 16 5.03 -2.51 11.70
N LEU A 17 4.34 -3.30 10.87
CA LEU A 17 4.90 -3.82 9.63
C LEU A 17 5.20 -2.71 8.62
N ILE A 18 4.30 -1.73 8.47
CA ILE A 18 4.46 -0.63 7.52
C ILE A 18 5.67 0.23 7.92
N ASP A 19 5.74 0.70 9.17
CA ASP A 19 6.80 1.62 9.57
C ASP A 19 8.12 0.87 9.84
N GLY A 20 8.04 -0.27 10.52
CA GLY A 20 9.20 -1.05 10.95
C GLY A 20 9.85 -1.84 9.82
N ALA A 21 9.07 -2.53 8.98
CA ALA A 21 9.62 -3.41 7.95
C ALA A 21 9.57 -2.78 6.55
N ILE A 22 8.41 -2.26 6.13
CA ILE A 22 8.23 -1.78 4.75
C ILE A 22 8.99 -0.47 4.55
N ALA A 23 8.68 0.58 5.32
CA ALA A 23 9.29 1.89 5.15
C ALA A 23 10.79 1.84 5.44
N THR A 24 11.18 1.29 6.59
CA THR A 24 12.59 1.21 7.00
C THR A 24 13.38 0.24 6.12
N GLY A 25 12.87 -0.97 5.86
CA GLY A 25 13.56 -1.97 5.04
C GLY A 25 13.75 -1.53 3.59
N MET A 26 12.71 -0.92 2.99
CA MET A 26 12.84 -0.34 1.65
C MET A 26 13.83 0.83 1.67
N MET A 27 13.74 1.77 2.63
CA MET A 27 14.70 2.88 2.74
C MET A 27 16.16 2.42 2.81
N LEU A 28 16.45 1.39 3.61
CA LEU A 28 17.79 0.83 3.73
C LEU A 28 18.28 0.24 2.41
N THR A 29 17.47 -0.59 1.75
CA THR A 29 17.87 -1.19 0.46
C THR A 29 18.04 -0.14 -0.64
N ILE A 30 17.29 0.95 -0.59
CA ILE A 30 17.42 2.08 -1.53
C ILE A 30 18.79 2.77 -1.42
N SER A 31 19.33 2.88 -0.21
CA SER A 31 20.65 3.49 0.02
C SER A 31 21.78 2.70 -0.66
N LEU A 32 21.56 1.41 -0.92
CA LEU A 32 22.52 0.51 -1.59
C LEU A 32 22.51 0.64 -3.12
N SER A 33 21.64 1.50 -3.69
CA SER A 33 21.62 1.72 -5.13
C SER A 33 22.85 2.49 -5.61
N GLY A 34 23.69 1.81 -6.42
CA GLY A 34 24.89 2.40 -7.02
C GLY A 34 24.62 3.52 -8.05
N PRO A 35 25.67 4.24 -8.48
CA PRO A 35 25.58 5.31 -9.47
C PRO A 35 25.30 4.78 -10.88
N ALA A 36 24.88 5.67 -11.79
CA ALA A 36 24.79 5.34 -13.21
C ALA A 36 26.21 5.13 -13.81
N GLU A 37 26.33 4.19 -14.76
CA GLU A 37 27.61 3.87 -15.43
C GLU A 37 28.16 5.02 -16.28
N ARG A 38 27.29 5.95 -16.69
CA ARG A 38 27.64 7.10 -17.54
C ARG A 38 27.15 8.39 -16.91
N LEU A 39 27.95 9.44 -17.09
CA LEU A 39 27.58 10.77 -16.62
C LEU A 39 26.39 11.31 -17.44
N ALA A 40 25.34 11.76 -16.75
CA ALA A 40 24.19 12.36 -17.40
C ALA A 40 24.51 13.78 -17.91
N PRO A 41 23.92 14.20 -19.05
CA PRO A 41 24.10 15.55 -19.58
C PRO A 41 23.38 16.65 -18.77
N SER A 42 22.49 16.27 -17.84
CA SER A 42 21.80 17.19 -16.94
C SER A 42 22.32 17.04 -15.50
N ARG A 43 22.19 18.09 -14.69
CA ARG A 43 22.47 17.99 -13.24
C ARG A 43 21.24 17.41 -12.51
N PRO A 44 21.44 16.72 -11.36
CA PRO A 44 20.35 16.34 -10.47
C PRO A 44 19.55 17.56 -10.02
N THR A 45 18.29 17.33 -9.66
CA THR A 45 17.43 18.37 -9.09
C THR A 45 17.97 18.79 -7.72
N SER A 46 18.37 20.05 -7.56
CA SER A 46 18.87 20.61 -6.29
C SER A 46 17.77 21.02 -5.30
N ARG A 47 16.50 20.95 -5.73
CA ARG A 47 15.34 21.30 -4.91
C ARG A 47 14.56 20.04 -4.58
N ILE A 48 14.42 19.77 -3.28
CA ILE A 48 13.61 18.67 -2.73
C ILE A 48 12.16 18.81 -3.22
N LEU A 49 11.58 20.01 -3.08
CA LEU A 49 10.23 20.35 -3.56
C LEU A 49 10.24 20.92 -4.99
N GLY A 50 11.01 20.29 -5.88
CA GLY A 50 10.99 20.64 -7.30
C GLY A 50 9.65 20.26 -7.97
N PRO A 51 9.24 20.94 -9.04
CA PRO A 51 7.99 20.62 -9.75
C PRO A 51 7.90 19.15 -10.19
N GLN A 52 9.03 18.53 -10.54
CA GLN A 52 9.09 17.12 -10.89
C GLN A 52 8.80 16.20 -9.70
N MET A 53 9.39 16.49 -8.54
CA MET A 53 9.16 15.70 -7.33
C MET A 53 7.72 15.86 -6.84
N LEU A 54 7.20 17.08 -6.85
CA LEU A 54 5.81 17.37 -6.51
C LEU A 54 4.82 16.67 -7.45
N ALA A 55 5.08 16.68 -8.77
CA ALA A 55 4.24 15.97 -9.74
C ALA A 55 4.33 14.44 -9.58
N SER A 56 5.53 13.92 -9.26
CA SER A 56 5.74 12.49 -9.00
C SER A 56 4.98 12.03 -7.76
N VAL A 57 5.29 12.61 -6.60
CA VAL A 57 4.65 12.26 -5.33
C VAL A 57 3.17 12.58 -5.35
N GLY A 58 2.79 13.78 -5.79
CA GLY A 58 1.38 14.20 -5.86
C GLY A 58 0.54 13.32 -6.78
N GLY A 59 1.08 12.92 -7.94
CA GLY A 59 0.38 12.01 -8.85
C GLY A 59 0.19 10.61 -8.25
N ILE A 60 1.24 10.05 -7.62
CA ILE A 60 1.16 8.74 -6.95
C ILE A 60 0.15 8.79 -5.79
N VAL A 61 0.22 9.82 -4.94
CA VAL A 61 -0.71 9.99 -3.82
C VAL A 61 -2.15 10.12 -4.30
N LEU A 62 -2.41 10.94 -5.32
CA LEU A 62 -3.74 11.10 -5.89
C LEU A 62 -4.28 9.78 -6.44
N MET A 63 -3.47 9.04 -7.20
CA MET A 63 -3.87 7.74 -7.73
C MET A 63 -4.17 6.74 -6.62
N ASN A 64 -3.30 6.63 -5.61
CA ASN A 64 -3.53 5.76 -4.46
C ASN A 64 -4.82 6.14 -3.72
N TRP A 65 -5.07 7.43 -3.50
CA TRP A 65 -6.33 7.90 -2.90
C TRP A 65 -7.56 7.53 -3.72
N LEU A 66 -7.51 7.71 -5.05
CA LEU A 66 -8.62 7.34 -5.93
C LEU A 66 -8.88 5.83 -5.88
N PHE A 67 -7.83 5.01 -5.90
CA PHE A 67 -7.98 3.56 -5.77
C PHE A 67 -8.51 3.18 -4.38
N SER A 68 -8.01 3.78 -3.31
CA SER A 68 -8.55 3.52 -1.97
C SER A 68 -10.02 3.94 -1.84
N ALA A 69 -10.45 5.04 -2.46
CA ALA A 69 -11.87 5.41 -2.50
C ALA A 69 -12.70 4.41 -3.32
N MET A 70 -12.20 4.01 -4.49
CA MET A 70 -12.85 3.03 -5.36
C MET A 70 -12.97 1.64 -4.72
N SER A 71 -12.02 1.22 -3.86
CA SER A 71 -12.12 -0.05 -3.15
C SER A 71 -13.28 -0.06 -2.15
N TYR A 72 -13.56 1.05 -1.47
CA TYR A 72 -14.76 1.17 -0.64
C TYR A 72 -16.03 1.14 -1.48
N VAL A 73 -16.05 1.90 -2.57
CA VAL A 73 -17.17 1.93 -3.52
C VAL A 73 -17.46 0.52 -4.10
N TRP A 74 -16.44 -0.33 -4.23
CA TRP A 74 -16.59 -1.75 -4.56
C TRP A 74 -17.10 -2.59 -3.38
N LEU A 75 -16.57 -2.37 -2.17
CA LEU A 75 -16.97 -3.06 -0.94
C LEU A 75 -18.47 -2.87 -0.64
N PHE A 76 -18.98 -1.63 -0.68
CA PHE A 76 -20.41 -1.31 -0.47
C PHE A 76 -21.35 -1.93 -1.51
N ARG A 77 -20.82 -2.47 -2.61
CA ARG A 77 -21.59 -3.22 -3.61
C ARG A 77 -21.52 -4.74 -3.45
N GLN A 78 -20.79 -5.26 -2.47
CA GLN A 78 -20.69 -6.69 -2.25
C GLN A 78 -21.86 -7.21 -1.40
N ASP A 79 -22.49 -8.29 -1.85
CA ASP A 79 -23.65 -8.87 -1.15
C ASP A 79 -23.27 -9.47 0.22
N TRP A 80 -22.05 -10.00 0.37
CA TRP A 80 -21.54 -10.52 1.65
C TRP A 80 -21.20 -9.42 2.68
N PHE A 81 -21.02 -8.19 2.21
CA PHE A 81 -20.72 -7.04 3.07
C PHE A 81 -22.00 -6.30 3.48
N ARG A 82 -23.03 -6.32 2.64
CA ARG A 82 -24.34 -5.78 2.99
C ARG A 82 -24.86 -6.46 4.26
N CYS A 83 -25.35 -5.67 5.21
CA CYS A 83 -25.75 -6.07 6.56
C CYS A 83 -24.59 -6.38 7.54
N ASN A 84 -23.33 -6.25 7.12
CA ASN A 84 -22.14 -6.42 7.95
C ASN A 84 -21.31 -5.11 8.02
N GLU A 85 -21.99 -3.97 7.84
CA GLU A 85 -21.38 -2.65 7.82
C GLU A 85 -20.95 -2.23 9.23
N HIS A 86 -19.78 -1.59 9.33
CA HIS A 86 -19.27 -1.07 10.58
C HIS A 86 -20.03 0.19 11.01
N SER A 87 -20.65 0.11 12.18
CA SER A 87 -21.28 1.27 12.81
C SER A 87 -20.24 2.09 13.59
N ALA A 88 -19.97 3.31 13.14
CA ALA A 88 -19.07 4.23 13.84
C ALA A 88 -19.56 4.59 15.25
N ALA A 89 -20.88 4.50 15.51
CA ALA A 89 -21.49 4.80 16.81
C ALA A 89 -21.12 3.80 17.91
N GLU A 90 -20.71 2.59 17.54
CA GLU A 90 -20.32 1.52 18.48
C GLU A 90 -18.81 1.56 18.80
N SER A 91 -18.06 2.46 18.15
CA SER A 91 -16.62 2.54 18.26
C SER A 91 -16.17 3.73 19.10
N GLU A 92 -15.35 3.47 20.12
CA GLU A 92 -14.67 4.53 20.86
C GLU A 92 -13.42 4.98 20.11
N ALA A 93 -13.44 6.17 19.52
CA ALA A 93 -12.32 6.71 18.75
C ALA A 93 -10.99 6.81 19.53
N THR A 94 -11.04 6.91 20.87
CA THR A 94 -9.85 6.92 21.73
C THR A 94 -9.11 5.57 21.71
N LYS A 95 -9.82 4.46 21.49
CA LYS A 95 -9.25 3.10 21.39
C LYS A 95 -8.95 2.74 19.94
N TRP A 96 -8.21 3.61 19.25
CA TRP A 96 -7.93 3.52 17.80
C TRP A 96 -7.33 2.17 17.37
N TRP A 97 -6.59 1.49 18.24
CA TRP A 97 -5.95 0.20 17.94
C TRP A 97 -6.95 -0.97 17.83
N LEU A 98 -8.13 -0.86 18.46
CA LEU A 98 -9.22 -1.85 18.37
C LEU A 98 -10.09 -1.66 17.12
N GLN A 99 -9.84 -0.59 16.38
CA GLN A 99 -10.70 -0.15 15.29
C GLN A 99 -10.45 -0.89 13.97
N GLY A 100 -9.46 -1.81 13.96
CA GLY A 100 -9.08 -2.60 12.79
C GLY A 100 -9.89 -3.89 12.56
N ASP A 101 -10.76 -4.26 13.50
CA ASP A 101 -11.44 -5.56 13.56
C ASP A 101 -12.69 -5.68 12.67
N ASN A 102 -12.78 -4.90 11.60
CA ASN A 102 -13.92 -4.87 10.67
C ASN A 102 -13.47 -5.05 9.21
N TYR A 103 -14.43 -5.23 8.31
CA TYR A 103 -14.16 -5.46 6.89
C TYR A 103 -13.56 -4.24 6.22
N GLU A 104 -14.10 -3.06 6.50
CA GLU A 104 -13.65 -1.78 5.96
C GLU A 104 -12.17 -1.55 6.26
N SER A 105 -11.78 -1.77 7.50
CA SER A 105 -10.40 -1.71 7.97
C SER A 105 -9.52 -2.77 7.32
N SER A 106 -10.05 -3.97 7.08
CA SER A 106 -9.31 -5.04 6.39
C SER A 106 -9.06 -4.72 4.91
N ILE A 107 -10.07 -4.21 4.21
CA ILE A 107 -9.94 -3.75 2.82
C ILE A 107 -8.94 -2.59 2.76
N MET A 108 -9.07 -1.61 3.65
CA MET A 108 -8.12 -0.50 3.76
C MET A 108 -6.70 -0.99 3.98
N SER A 109 -6.54 -1.94 4.88
CA SER A 109 -5.28 -2.53 5.28
C SER A 109 -4.58 -3.19 4.11
N PHE A 110 -5.27 -4.07 3.37
CA PHE A 110 -4.68 -4.69 2.19
C PHE A 110 -4.33 -3.66 1.12
N VAL A 111 -5.27 -2.81 0.71
CA VAL A 111 -5.05 -1.82 -0.35
C VAL A 111 -3.88 -0.89 -0.01
N SER A 112 -3.84 -0.39 1.23
CA SER A 112 -2.82 0.54 1.69
C SER A 112 -1.45 -0.15 1.81
N THR A 113 -1.39 -1.40 2.27
CA THR A 113 -0.10 -2.11 2.40
C THR A 113 0.54 -2.39 1.04
N PHE A 114 -0.23 -2.82 0.04
CA PHE A 114 0.26 -2.94 -1.34
C PHE A 114 0.75 -1.58 -1.88
N GLN A 115 0.03 -0.50 -1.59
CA GLN A 115 0.44 0.86 -1.95
C GLN A 115 1.77 1.26 -1.31
N PHE A 116 1.96 1.01 -0.01
CA PHE A 116 3.20 1.36 0.70
C PHE A 116 4.40 0.59 0.14
N ILE A 117 4.27 -0.73 -0.04
CA ILE A 117 5.33 -1.56 -0.64
C ILE A 117 5.70 -1.04 -2.03
N ASN A 118 4.69 -0.74 -2.85
CA ASN A 118 4.91 -0.23 -4.20
C ASN A 118 5.52 1.17 -4.22
N ASN A 119 5.09 2.08 -3.35
CA ASN A 119 5.64 3.44 -3.27
C ASN A 119 7.14 3.40 -2.93
N GLY A 120 7.54 2.50 -2.02
CA GLY A 120 8.95 2.24 -1.72
C GLY A 120 9.73 1.77 -2.95
N PHE A 121 9.11 1.06 -3.88
CA PHE A 121 9.76 0.58 -5.11
C PHE A 121 9.75 1.62 -6.25
N VAL A 122 8.61 2.26 -6.51
CA VAL A 122 8.36 3.20 -7.62
C VAL A 122 9.36 4.35 -7.64
N VAL A 123 9.73 4.88 -6.48
CA VAL A 123 10.68 6.00 -6.38
C VAL A 123 12.13 5.58 -6.72
N ASN A 124 12.38 4.29 -6.94
CA ASN A 124 13.71 3.71 -7.13
C ASN A 124 13.97 3.12 -8.50
N TYR A 125 13.12 3.40 -9.49
CA TYR A 125 13.33 2.93 -10.86
C TYR A 125 14.72 3.22 -11.45
N GLY A 126 15.47 4.17 -10.87
CA GLY A 126 16.79 4.52 -11.34
C GLY A 126 16.64 5.40 -12.58
N TYR A 127 17.01 6.66 -12.43
CA TYR A 127 16.98 7.61 -13.54
C TYR A 127 18.40 7.93 -13.99
N LEU A 128 18.58 9.02 -14.73
CA LEU A 128 19.85 9.53 -15.28
C LEU A 128 21.07 9.45 -14.35
N HIS A 129 20.90 9.49 -13.03
CA HIS A 129 22.01 9.58 -12.06
C HIS A 129 22.26 8.30 -11.25
N ARG A 130 21.36 7.31 -11.32
CA ARG A 130 21.43 6.10 -10.48
C ARG A 130 21.40 4.85 -11.36
N ALA A 131 22.04 3.78 -10.90
CA ALA A 131 21.92 2.48 -11.51
C ALA A 131 20.44 2.06 -11.64
N LYS A 132 20.16 1.26 -12.67
CA LYS A 132 18.82 0.74 -12.91
C LYS A 132 18.37 -0.12 -11.71
N TRP A 133 17.10 0.00 -11.36
CA TRP A 133 16.49 -0.69 -10.20
C TRP A 133 16.81 -2.18 -10.10
N TYR A 134 16.81 -2.90 -11.23
CA TYR A 134 17.02 -4.35 -11.25
C TYR A 134 18.44 -4.79 -10.90
N LYS A 135 19.40 -3.86 -10.82
CA LYS A 135 20.76 -4.15 -10.34
C LYS A 135 20.85 -4.17 -8.81
N ASN A 136 19.84 -3.65 -8.11
CA ASN A 136 19.77 -3.67 -6.65
C ASN A 136 19.05 -4.94 -6.18
N TYR A 137 19.80 -6.04 -6.07
CA TYR A 137 19.24 -7.33 -5.63
C TYR A 137 18.66 -7.30 -4.23
N ALA A 138 19.20 -6.48 -3.33
CA ALA A 138 18.66 -6.33 -1.98
C ALA A 138 17.25 -5.73 -2.02
N LEU A 139 17.05 -4.66 -2.79
CA LEU A 139 15.73 -4.06 -3.01
C LEU A 139 14.75 -5.06 -3.62
N LEU A 140 15.16 -5.80 -4.66
CA LEU A 140 14.31 -6.81 -5.30
C LEU A 140 13.89 -7.92 -4.33
N THR A 141 14.83 -8.40 -3.51
CA THR A 141 14.59 -9.49 -2.57
C THR A 141 13.61 -9.07 -1.49
N VAL A 142 13.84 -7.89 -0.88
CA VAL A 142 12.94 -7.35 0.15
C VAL A 142 11.55 -7.05 -0.43
N TRP A 143 11.49 -6.42 -1.60
CA TRP A 143 10.22 -6.13 -2.27
C TRP A 143 9.45 -7.41 -2.61
N ALA A 144 10.11 -8.40 -3.21
CA ALA A 144 9.48 -9.67 -3.59
C ALA A 144 8.97 -10.43 -2.36
N PHE A 145 9.75 -10.46 -1.27
CA PHE A 145 9.33 -11.05 -0.01
C PHE A 145 8.09 -10.36 0.56
N LEU A 146 8.10 -9.03 0.67
CA LEU A 146 6.96 -8.26 1.20
C LEU A 146 5.71 -8.44 0.34
N MET A 147 5.86 -8.46 -0.98
CA MET A 147 4.76 -8.71 -1.92
C MET A 147 4.18 -10.11 -1.76
N ALA A 148 5.03 -11.13 -1.64
CA ALA A 148 4.59 -12.50 -1.41
C ALA A 148 3.90 -12.65 -0.05
N PHE A 149 4.46 -12.04 0.99
CA PHE A 149 3.93 -12.07 2.35
C PHE A 149 2.52 -11.46 2.44
N VAL A 150 2.32 -10.26 1.90
CA VAL A 150 1.00 -9.60 1.91
C VAL A 150 0.01 -10.29 0.98
N SER A 151 0.47 -10.83 -0.16
CA SER A 151 -0.38 -11.65 -1.04
C SER A 151 -0.83 -12.94 -0.35
N TYR A 152 0.05 -13.59 0.41
CA TYR A 152 -0.30 -14.77 1.21
C TYR A 152 -1.36 -14.43 2.25
N MET A 153 -1.20 -13.34 3.01
CA MET A 153 -2.21 -12.91 3.99
C MET A 153 -3.58 -12.59 3.36
N LEU A 154 -3.60 -12.07 2.13
CA LEU A 154 -4.84 -11.76 1.43
C LEU A 154 -5.52 -13.01 0.84
N LEU A 155 -4.75 -13.93 0.28
CA LEU A 155 -5.29 -15.05 -0.51
C LEU A 155 -5.50 -16.33 0.29
N ALA A 156 -4.68 -16.57 1.33
CA ALA A 156 -4.80 -17.75 2.16
C ALA A 156 -6.10 -17.75 2.98
N ASP A 157 -6.51 -18.94 3.40
CA ASP A 157 -7.56 -19.10 4.40
C ASP A 157 -7.09 -18.65 5.79
N PRO A 158 -8.02 -18.39 6.73
CA PRO A 158 -7.69 -17.96 8.09
C PRO A 158 -6.62 -18.85 8.69
N ASN A 159 -5.49 -18.23 9.02
CA ASN A 159 -4.30 -18.91 9.52
C ASN A 159 -3.64 -18.06 10.60
N GLN A 160 -2.69 -18.66 11.32
CA GLN A 160 -2.02 -18.00 12.44
C GLN A 160 -1.40 -16.65 12.06
N VAL A 161 -0.84 -16.50 10.86
CA VAL A 161 -0.25 -15.24 10.40
C VAL A 161 -1.34 -14.19 10.15
N GLY A 162 -2.36 -14.51 9.35
CA GLY A 162 -3.49 -13.59 9.11
C GLY A 162 -4.15 -13.14 10.41
N CYS A 163 -4.36 -14.08 11.33
CA CYS A 163 -4.93 -13.83 12.65
C CYS A 163 -4.03 -12.99 13.55
N ALA A 164 -2.71 -13.20 13.53
CA ALA A 164 -1.78 -12.34 14.27
C ALA A 164 -1.89 -10.88 13.80
N PHE A 165 -2.10 -10.65 12.50
CA PHE A 165 -2.33 -9.30 11.97
C PHE A 165 -3.79 -8.84 12.04
N ARG A 166 -4.69 -9.68 12.54
CA ARG A 166 -6.15 -9.48 12.60
C ARG A 166 -6.76 -9.16 11.22
N LEU A 167 -6.26 -9.79 10.17
CA LEU A 167 -6.73 -9.65 8.79
C LEU A 167 -7.16 -11.02 8.24
N ASN A 168 -8.31 -11.06 7.55
CA ASN A 168 -8.91 -12.30 7.07
C ASN A 168 -9.00 -13.38 8.18
N CYS A 169 -9.39 -12.95 9.38
CA CYS A 169 -9.52 -13.83 10.54
C CYS A 169 -10.76 -13.45 11.37
N GLY A 170 -11.02 -14.19 12.44
CA GLY A 170 -12.09 -13.94 13.40
C GLY A 170 -11.86 -14.73 14.68
N THR A 171 -12.77 -14.59 15.63
CA THR A 171 -12.80 -15.42 16.84
C THR A 171 -13.01 -16.89 16.49
N SER A 172 -12.57 -17.79 17.37
CA SER A 172 -12.67 -19.24 17.13
C SER A 172 -14.11 -19.68 16.80
N SER A 173 -15.10 -19.18 17.55
CA SER A 173 -16.51 -19.49 17.32
C SER A 173 -17.04 -18.94 15.99
N ALA A 174 -16.59 -17.75 15.57
CA ALA A 174 -16.98 -17.18 14.28
C ALA A 174 -16.37 -17.97 13.12
N LEU A 175 -15.10 -18.40 13.24
CA LEU A 175 -14.43 -19.22 12.24
C LEU A 175 -15.10 -20.60 12.07
N GLU A 176 -15.47 -21.24 13.17
CA GLU A 176 -16.23 -22.50 13.14
C GLU A 176 -17.60 -22.31 12.48
N GLY A 177 -18.32 -21.23 12.81
CA GLY A 177 -19.60 -20.89 12.19
C GLY A 177 -19.50 -20.63 10.68
N LEU A 178 -18.34 -20.21 10.18
CA LEU A 178 -18.04 -20.05 8.76
C LEU A 178 -17.60 -21.35 8.06
N GLY A 179 -17.49 -22.46 8.80
CA GLY A 179 -17.09 -23.77 8.29
C GLY A 179 -15.59 -24.01 8.24
N TYR A 180 -14.77 -23.18 8.90
CA TYR A 180 -13.34 -23.47 9.08
C TYR A 180 -13.13 -24.42 10.27
N GLY A 181 -12.04 -25.19 10.24
CA GLY A 181 -11.66 -26.05 11.36
C GLY A 181 -11.32 -25.24 12.61
N THR A 182 -11.55 -25.83 13.79
CA THR A 182 -11.23 -25.21 15.08
C THR A 182 -9.76 -24.78 15.12
N PRO A 183 -9.45 -23.49 15.34
CA PRO A 183 -8.08 -23.01 15.43
C PRO A 183 -7.34 -23.64 16.60
N THR A 184 -6.10 -24.08 16.38
CA THR A 184 -5.24 -24.65 17.42
C THR A 184 -4.42 -23.59 18.19
N TRP A 185 -4.43 -22.34 17.71
CA TRP A 185 -3.74 -21.21 18.31
C TRP A 185 -4.72 -20.27 19.03
N LYS A 186 -4.20 -19.50 19.99
CA LYS A 186 -4.99 -18.49 20.70
C LYS A 186 -5.29 -17.31 19.77
N ILE A 187 -6.55 -16.90 19.73
CA ILE A 187 -7.01 -15.70 19.02
C ILE A 187 -7.71 -14.81 20.05
N GLU A 188 -7.25 -13.57 20.19
CA GLU A 188 -7.95 -12.60 21.03
C GLU A 188 -9.34 -12.29 20.46
N PRO A 189 -10.35 -12.03 21.32
CA PRO A 189 -11.66 -11.63 20.86
C PRO A 189 -11.60 -10.41 19.94
N TYR A 190 -12.39 -10.45 18.86
CA TYR A 190 -12.57 -9.31 17.97
C TYR A 190 -13.45 -8.25 18.64
N ASN A 191 -13.12 -6.98 18.44
CA ASN A 191 -13.88 -5.87 18.98
C ASN A 191 -15.17 -5.58 18.17
N SER A 192 -15.26 -6.08 16.94
CA SER A 192 -16.50 -5.97 16.16
C SER A 192 -17.56 -6.96 16.66
N PRO A 193 -18.85 -6.57 16.68
CA PRO A 193 -19.94 -7.48 17.07
C PRO A 193 -20.02 -8.74 16.18
N LEU A 194 -19.60 -8.60 14.92
CA LEU A 194 -19.55 -9.71 13.96
C LEU A 194 -18.49 -10.76 14.34
N GLY A 195 -17.42 -10.35 15.04
CA GLY A 195 -16.38 -11.25 15.51
C GLY A 195 -15.40 -11.73 14.44
N HIS A 196 -15.50 -11.25 13.19
CA HIS A 196 -14.58 -11.62 12.10
C HIS A 196 -14.53 -10.57 10.97
N ASN A 197 -13.49 -10.68 10.13
CA ASN A 197 -13.32 -9.90 8.90
C ASN A 197 -12.86 -10.78 7.71
N VAL A 198 -13.24 -12.07 7.73
CA VAL A 198 -12.91 -13.05 6.68
C VAL A 198 -13.59 -12.71 5.36
N ILE A 199 -12.81 -12.23 4.39
CA ILE A 199 -13.32 -11.92 3.04
C ILE A 199 -13.61 -13.25 2.30
N PRO A 200 -14.70 -13.39 1.53
CA PRO A 200 -14.93 -14.58 0.72
C PRO A 200 -13.84 -14.80 -0.34
N GLN A 201 -13.49 -16.06 -0.61
CA GLN A 201 -12.35 -16.43 -1.46
C GLN A 201 -12.38 -15.76 -2.85
N ALA A 202 -13.54 -15.74 -3.52
CA ALA A 202 -13.69 -15.09 -4.82
C ALA A 202 -13.42 -13.56 -4.76
N SER A 203 -13.82 -12.91 -3.67
CA SER A 203 -13.56 -11.49 -3.44
C SER A 203 -12.11 -11.21 -3.05
N ARG A 204 -11.40 -12.15 -2.41
CA ARG A 204 -9.95 -12.02 -2.13
C ARG A 204 -9.14 -11.90 -3.42
N TYR A 205 -9.40 -12.75 -4.42
CA TYR A 205 -8.71 -12.67 -5.73
C TYR A 205 -9.03 -11.40 -6.50
N LYS A 206 -10.28 -10.93 -6.45
CA LYS A 206 -10.68 -9.63 -7.04
C LYS A 206 -9.93 -8.48 -6.38
N LEU A 207 -9.85 -8.47 -5.04
CA LEU A 207 -9.12 -7.45 -4.29
C LEU A 207 -7.61 -7.50 -4.55
N TRP A 208 -7.04 -8.71 -4.67
CA TRP A 208 -5.63 -8.88 -4.99
C TRP A 208 -5.30 -8.33 -6.37
N GLY A 209 -6.09 -8.71 -7.39
CA GLY A 209 -5.96 -8.16 -8.74
C GLY A 209 -6.16 -6.65 -8.78
N TYR A 210 -7.09 -6.12 -7.98
CA TYR A 210 -7.30 -4.68 -7.81
C TYR A 210 -6.06 -3.95 -7.27
N CYS A 211 -5.43 -4.49 -6.22
CA CYS A 211 -4.21 -3.96 -5.64
C CYS A 211 -3.06 -3.98 -6.66
N LEU A 212 -2.89 -5.08 -7.39
CA LEU A 212 -1.89 -5.16 -8.47
C LEU A 212 -2.17 -4.15 -9.59
N GLY A 213 -3.44 -3.92 -9.94
CA GLY A 213 -3.85 -2.89 -10.90
C GLY A 213 -3.47 -1.48 -10.44
N ASN A 214 -3.68 -1.16 -9.16
CA ASN A 214 -3.24 0.10 -8.57
C ASN A 214 -1.71 0.27 -8.65
N MET A 215 -0.98 -0.78 -8.31
CA MET A 215 0.48 -0.78 -8.42
C MET A 215 0.92 -0.56 -9.87
N ALA A 216 0.35 -1.30 -10.83
CA ALA A 216 0.67 -1.14 -12.24
C ALA A 216 0.42 0.30 -12.71
N ALA A 217 -0.73 0.88 -12.35
CA ALA A 217 -1.09 2.24 -12.73
C ALA A 217 -0.09 3.28 -12.21
N THR A 218 0.32 3.19 -10.94
CA THR A 218 1.30 4.13 -10.35
C THR A 218 2.72 3.93 -10.90
N ASN A 219 3.10 2.69 -11.22
CA ASN A 219 4.37 2.41 -11.92
C ASN A 219 4.35 2.99 -13.35
N LEU A 220 3.25 2.85 -14.09
CA LEU A 220 3.08 3.45 -15.41
C LEU A 220 3.16 4.98 -15.35
N TRP A 221 2.51 5.61 -14.36
CA TRP A 221 2.63 7.05 -14.12
C TRP A 221 4.10 7.47 -13.95
N GLN A 222 4.85 6.77 -13.09
CA GLN A 222 6.24 7.10 -12.84
C GLN A 222 7.13 6.89 -14.07
N ILE A 223 6.96 5.77 -14.78
CA ILE A 223 7.78 5.43 -15.95
C ILE A 223 7.47 6.35 -17.12
N PHE A 224 6.20 6.55 -17.48
CA PHE A 224 5.81 7.26 -18.70
C PHE A 224 5.73 8.77 -18.51
N VAL A 225 5.18 9.23 -17.38
CA VAL A 225 4.92 10.65 -17.16
C VAL A 225 6.15 11.34 -16.57
N ILE A 226 6.67 10.80 -15.47
CA ILE A 226 7.74 11.45 -14.70
C ILE A 226 9.12 11.17 -15.31
N ASN A 227 9.45 9.91 -15.60
CA ASN A 227 10.77 9.54 -16.09
C ASN A 227 10.84 9.47 -17.63
N GLY A 228 9.69 9.38 -18.29
CA GLY A 228 9.59 8.94 -19.67
C GLY A 228 9.36 10.05 -20.70
N PRO A 229 8.58 9.76 -21.76
CA PRO A 229 8.40 10.67 -22.89
C PRO A 229 7.72 11.99 -22.51
N VAL A 230 6.75 11.99 -21.59
CA VAL A 230 5.99 13.20 -21.26
C VAL A 230 6.91 14.28 -20.69
N ARG A 231 7.79 13.91 -19.75
CA ARG A 231 8.82 14.82 -19.24
C ARG A 231 9.71 15.36 -20.35
N ARG A 232 10.18 14.51 -21.26
CA ARG A 232 11.07 14.94 -22.37
C ARG A 232 10.36 15.95 -23.28
N LEU A 233 9.07 15.76 -23.54
CA LEU A 233 8.25 16.71 -24.29
C LEU A 233 8.06 18.03 -23.54
N LEU A 234 7.77 17.98 -22.24
CA LEU A 234 7.60 19.17 -21.41
C LEU A 234 8.91 19.97 -21.26
N GLN A 235 10.05 19.29 -21.13
CA GLN A 235 11.36 19.94 -21.08
C GLN A 235 11.70 20.67 -22.38
N LYS A 236 11.31 20.12 -23.54
CA LYS A 236 11.48 20.79 -24.84
C LYS A 236 10.55 22.00 -24.98
N LYS A 237 9.29 21.89 -24.55
CA LYS A 237 8.28 22.96 -24.71
C LYS A 237 8.40 24.08 -23.68
N LYS A 238 8.74 23.76 -22.42
CA LYS A 238 8.81 24.70 -21.29
C LYS A 238 10.06 24.42 -20.45
N PRO A 239 11.26 24.82 -20.92
CA PRO A 239 12.48 24.64 -20.14
C PRO A 239 12.39 25.44 -18.84
N LEU A 240 12.83 24.83 -17.74
CA LEU A 240 12.89 25.52 -16.45
C LEU A 240 13.87 26.69 -16.56
N ARG A 241 13.44 27.89 -16.14
CA ARG A 241 14.33 29.06 -16.08
C ARG A 241 15.50 28.75 -15.15
N ARG A 242 16.72 28.81 -15.70
CA ARG A 242 17.94 28.71 -14.87
C ARG A 242 18.01 29.94 -13.98
N LEU A 243 18.27 29.72 -12.69
CA LEU A 243 18.71 30.79 -11.79
C LEU A 243 20.01 31.35 -12.35
N LYS A 244 19.96 32.59 -12.85
CA LYS A 244 21.16 33.35 -13.19
C LYS A 244 21.76 33.82 -11.86
N VAL A 245 22.80 33.13 -11.39
CA VAL A 245 23.63 33.66 -10.31
C VAL A 245 24.47 34.77 -10.95
N LYS A 246 24.31 36.01 -10.50
CA LYS A 246 25.30 37.05 -10.78
C LYS A 246 26.53 36.67 -9.95
N LEU A 247 27.58 36.21 -10.62
CA LEU A 247 28.91 36.03 -10.03
C LEU A 247 29.58 37.41 -9.92
#